data_AF-A0AAU7JMB5-F1
#
_entry.id   AF-A0AAU7JMB5-F1
#
_cell.length_a   1.000
_cell.length_b   1.000
_cell.length_c   1.000
_cell.angle_alpha   90.00
_cell.angle_beta   90.00
_cell.angle_gamma   90.00
#
_symmetry.space_group_name_H-M   'P 1'
#
loop_
_entity.id
_entity.type
_entity.pdbx_description
1 polymer ?
#
loop_
_entity_poly.entity_id
_entity_poly.type
_entity_poly.pdbx_seq_one_letter_code
_entity_poly.pdbx_strand_id
1 'polypeptide(L)'
;MTPRPGRPKAIAMAAAAAWTMAASPALAHAGHAHAAPGWFEDGWATVLVAVAGVLYAAGLARLWRRAGVGRGVAVWRAGCFAAGWTALAAALASPLAGWADRAFSLHMIEHEVLMTVAAPLLALSRPLLGMLWAFPLASRRALGGVATAGPLAAAWAFLTDPLAATVLHGAALWLWHMPSLFTMALGSPVWHALQHASFFGTAVLFWWSLAKERLGRPDYGPAVFWLFVTSLHTGFLGVLLTLAPSPWYPSQEGSANPFGLSPLEDQQIAGLVMWAPAGLVYAGAALLALGLWVGASGGRATTAASPIGQGGRHVPLAR
;
A
#
# COMPACT_ATOMS: atom_id res chain seq x y z
N MET A 1 -46.94 -35.48 -6.98
CA MET A 1 -46.01 -36.06 -5.99
C MET A 1 -44.65 -36.17 -6.66
N THR A 2 -43.69 -35.23 -6.55
CA THR A 2 -42.81 -34.91 -5.39
C THR A 2 -42.19 -36.15 -4.71
N PRO A 3 -40.98 -36.08 -4.13
CA PRO A 3 -39.68 -35.60 -4.64
C PRO A 3 -38.47 -36.52 -4.23
N ARG A 4 -37.25 -36.12 -4.61
CA ARG A 4 -35.87 -36.49 -4.12
C ARG A 4 -35.77 -36.74 -2.59
N PRO A 5 -34.72 -37.36 -1.98
CA PRO A 5 -33.25 -37.15 -2.19
C PRO A 5 -32.37 -38.42 -1.92
N GLY A 6 -31.03 -38.49 -1.91
CA GLY A 6 -29.88 -37.59 -2.04
C GLY A 6 -28.62 -38.38 -1.59
N ARG A 7 -27.41 -38.02 -2.04
CA ARG A 7 -26.15 -38.40 -1.37
C ARG A 7 -25.11 -37.28 -1.45
N PRO A 8 -24.23 -37.13 -0.43
CA PRO A 8 -23.60 -35.86 -0.07
C PRO A 8 -22.10 -35.78 -0.42
N LYS A 9 -21.68 -34.51 -0.58
CA LYS A 9 -20.44 -33.89 -0.08
C LYS A 9 -19.07 -34.38 -0.61
N ALA A 10 -18.48 -33.48 -1.39
CA ALA A 10 -17.23 -32.79 -1.02
C ALA A 10 -16.04 -33.68 -0.63
N ILE A 11 -15.42 -34.30 -1.61
CA ILE A 11 -14.06 -34.86 -1.50
C ILE A 11 -13.24 -34.28 -2.66
N ALA A 12 -12.82 -33.03 -2.52
CA ALA A 12 -11.75 -32.41 -3.34
C ALA A 12 -11.25 -31.06 -2.77
N MET A 13 -11.47 -30.78 -1.48
CA MET A 13 -11.05 -29.52 -0.84
C MET A 13 -10.46 -29.73 0.56
N ALA A 14 -9.84 -30.89 0.80
CA ALA A 14 -9.22 -31.25 2.08
C ALA A 14 -7.72 -31.60 1.95
N ALA A 15 -7.04 -31.07 0.92
CA ALA A 15 -5.58 -31.23 0.76
C ALA A 15 -4.79 -29.92 0.89
N ALA A 16 -5.45 -28.77 1.08
CA ALA A 16 -4.79 -27.47 1.31
C ALA A 16 -4.81 -27.04 2.80
N ALA A 17 -5.46 -27.80 3.68
CA ALA A 17 -5.54 -27.53 5.12
C ALA A 17 -4.56 -28.38 5.96
N ALA A 18 -3.73 -29.22 5.32
CA ALA A 18 -2.74 -30.06 5.98
C ALA A 18 -1.32 -29.44 5.98
N TRP A 19 -1.15 -28.23 5.45
CA TRP A 19 0.11 -27.47 5.50
C TRP A 19 0.07 -26.28 6.46
N THR A 20 -0.92 -26.25 7.36
CA THR A 20 -1.01 -25.28 8.46
C THR A 20 -0.68 -25.88 9.82
N MET A 21 -0.06 -27.07 9.86
CA MET A 21 0.38 -27.72 11.10
C MET A 21 1.85 -28.16 11.06
N ALA A 22 2.71 -27.40 10.38
CA ALA A 22 4.10 -27.30 10.81
C ALA A 22 4.15 -26.20 11.87
N ALA A 23 3.67 -26.56 13.07
CA ALA A 23 3.94 -25.80 14.28
C ALA A 23 5.46 -25.70 14.44
N SER A 24 6.03 -24.53 14.18
CA SER A 24 7.37 -24.24 14.66
C SER A 24 7.27 -23.82 16.13
N PRO A 25 8.18 -24.29 17.00
CA PRO A 25 7.95 -24.32 18.42
C PRO A 25 7.95 -22.91 18.99
N ALA A 26 7.01 -22.63 19.89
CA ALA A 26 7.17 -21.62 20.92
C ALA A 26 8.43 -21.99 21.73
N LEU A 27 9.56 -21.39 21.36
CA LEU A 27 10.86 -21.64 21.96
C LEU A 27 11.19 -20.42 22.82
N ALA A 28 10.78 -20.54 24.08
CA ALA A 28 11.34 -19.75 25.17
C ALA A 28 12.87 -19.87 25.13
N HIS A 29 13.57 -18.77 24.82
CA HIS A 29 15.03 -18.74 24.87
C HIS A 29 15.51 -17.63 25.78
N ALA A 30 15.83 -18.05 26.99
CA ALA A 30 16.96 -17.50 27.71
C ALA A 30 18.24 -17.73 26.88
N GLY A 31 18.96 -16.65 26.59
CA GLY A 31 20.37 -16.65 26.18
C GLY A 31 20.73 -17.46 24.94
N HIS A 32 20.54 -16.90 23.75
CA HIS A 32 21.13 -17.43 22.51
C HIS A 32 21.96 -16.35 21.80
N ALA A 33 23.17 -16.74 21.39
CA ALA A 33 24.05 -15.96 20.52
C ALA A 33 23.25 -15.42 19.32
N HIS A 34 23.56 -14.19 18.89
CA HIS A 34 22.87 -13.47 17.83
C HIS A 34 22.81 -14.28 16.51
N ALA A 35 21.84 -15.17 16.37
CA ALA A 35 21.57 -15.87 15.13
C ALA A 35 21.22 -14.83 14.05
N ALA A 36 21.61 -15.11 12.81
CA ALA A 36 21.21 -14.26 11.69
C ALA A 36 19.67 -14.30 11.55
N PRO A 37 19.01 -13.16 11.32
CA PRO A 37 17.57 -13.13 11.09
C PRO A 37 17.15 -14.11 9.99
N GLY A 38 16.16 -14.92 10.29
CA GLY A 38 15.55 -15.87 9.37
C GLY A 38 14.51 -15.22 8.46
N TRP A 39 14.09 -15.96 7.44
CA TRP A 39 12.89 -15.61 6.67
C TRP A 39 11.65 -16.03 7.47
N PHE A 40 10.57 -15.24 7.40
CA PHE A 40 9.25 -15.56 7.98
C PHE A 40 9.15 -15.60 9.52
N GLU A 41 9.96 -14.82 10.24
CA GLU A 41 9.90 -14.77 11.70
C GLU A 41 8.55 -14.24 12.22
N ASP A 42 7.96 -13.27 11.52
CA ASP A 42 6.61 -12.77 11.79
C ASP A 42 5.54 -13.63 11.12
N GLY A 43 5.15 -14.70 11.81
CA GLY A 43 4.20 -15.69 11.29
C GLY A 43 2.86 -15.11 10.84
N TRP A 44 2.29 -14.14 11.56
CA TRP A 44 0.98 -13.57 11.21
C TRP A 44 1.04 -12.63 9.99
N ALA A 45 2.06 -11.76 9.92
CA ALA A 45 2.23 -10.83 8.80
C ALA A 45 2.54 -11.60 7.52
N THR A 46 3.40 -12.62 7.61
CA THR A 46 3.70 -13.55 6.52
C THR A 46 2.44 -14.21 5.98
N VAL A 47 1.58 -14.73 6.86
CA VAL A 47 0.31 -15.36 6.46
C VAL A 47 -0.60 -14.37 5.75
N LEU A 48 -0.75 -13.14 6.25
CA LEU A 48 -1.59 -12.12 5.61
C LEU A 48 -1.06 -11.75 4.21
N VAL A 49 0.25 -11.55 4.07
CA VAL A 49 0.89 -11.26 2.78
C VAL A 49 0.69 -12.43 1.82
N ALA A 50 0.91 -13.67 2.26
CA ALA A 50 0.71 -14.87 1.44
C ALA A 50 -0.75 -15.02 1.00
N VAL A 51 -1.71 -14.86 1.91
CA VAL A 51 -3.14 -14.91 1.61
C VAL A 51 -3.54 -13.85 0.58
N ALA A 52 -3.08 -12.61 0.75
CA ALA A 52 -3.35 -11.54 -0.22
C ALA A 52 -2.80 -11.89 -1.62
N GLY A 53 -1.58 -12.40 -1.69
CA GLY A 53 -0.94 -12.83 -2.94
C GLY A 53 -1.73 -13.95 -3.63
N VAL A 54 -2.08 -15.01 -2.88
CA VAL A 54 -2.86 -16.15 -3.39
C VAL A 54 -4.23 -15.72 -3.88
N LEU A 55 -4.96 -14.90 -3.11
CA LEU A 55 -6.29 -14.42 -3.49
C LEU A 55 -6.24 -13.59 -4.78
N TYR A 56 -5.28 -12.68 -4.91
CA TYR A 56 -5.15 -11.88 -6.13
C TYR A 56 -4.76 -12.74 -7.33
N ALA A 57 -3.76 -13.62 -7.19
CA ALA A 57 -3.30 -14.49 -8.27
C ALA A 57 -4.40 -15.47 -8.74
N ALA A 58 -5.09 -16.13 -7.81
CA ALA A 58 -6.20 -17.02 -8.12
C ALA A 58 -7.36 -16.28 -8.79
N GLY A 59 -7.65 -15.06 -8.32
CA GLY A 59 -8.69 -14.23 -8.88
C GLY A 59 -8.38 -13.74 -10.29
N LEU A 60 -7.16 -13.25 -10.51
CA LEU A 60 -6.64 -12.82 -11.80
C LEU A 60 -6.62 -13.97 -12.81
N ALA A 61 -6.09 -15.14 -12.41
CA ALA A 61 -6.04 -16.33 -13.26
C ALA A 61 -7.45 -16.80 -13.66
N ARG A 62 -8.44 -16.73 -12.77
CA ARG A 62 -9.82 -17.09 -13.10
C ARG A 62 -10.49 -16.05 -14.00
N LEU A 63 -10.21 -14.76 -13.80
CA LEU A 63 -10.72 -13.69 -14.64
C LEU A 63 -10.17 -13.81 -16.07
N TRP A 64 -8.85 -13.88 -16.23
CA TRP A 64 -8.21 -13.91 -17.54
C TRP A 64 -8.45 -15.21 -18.31
N ARG A 65 -8.62 -16.36 -17.64
CA ARG A 65 -9.07 -17.60 -18.31
C ARG A 65 -10.47 -17.48 -18.93
N ARG A 66 -11.34 -16.61 -18.39
CA ARG A 66 -12.72 -16.45 -18.88
C ARG A 66 -12.86 -15.29 -19.87
N ALA A 67 -12.19 -14.18 -19.61
CA ALA A 67 -12.36 -12.93 -20.36
C ALA A 67 -11.22 -12.64 -21.34
N GLY A 68 -10.09 -13.35 -21.24
CA GLY A 68 -8.85 -13.04 -21.93
C GLY A 68 -7.88 -12.20 -21.08
N VAL A 69 -6.59 -12.28 -21.40
CA VAL A 69 -5.52 -11.53 -20.70
C VAL A 69 -5.75 -10.03 -20.85
N GLY A 70 -5.58 -9.29 -19.76
CA GLY A 70 -5.77 -7.84 -19.72
C GLY A 70 -7.23 -7.37 -19.70
N ARG A 71 -8.21 -8.28 -19.80
CA ARG A 71 -9.64 -7.94 -19.69
C ARG A 71 -10.08 -7.94 -18.22
N GLY A 72 -10.83 -6.91 -17.83
CA GLY A 72 -11.27 -6.66 -16.45
C GLY A 72 -10.17 -6.07 -15.54
N VAL A 73 -8.98 -6.67 -15.55
CA VAL A 73 -7.76 -6.11 -14.91
C VAL A 73 -6.69 -5.98 -15.98
N ALA A 74 -6.22 -4.75 -16.21
CA ALA A 74 -5.14 -4.46 -17.17
C ALA A 74 -3.81 -5.09 -16.71
N VAL A 75 -2.97 -5.51 -17.66
CA VAL A 75 -1.68 -6.17 -17.38
C VAL A 75 -0.76 -5.29 -16.52
N TRP A 76 -0.72 -3.98 -16.78
CA TRP A 76 0.08 -3.05 -15.99
C TRP A 76 -0.37 -2.99 -14.52
N ARG A 77 -1.68 -3.11 -14.24
CA ARG A 77 -2.20 -3.15 -12.86
C ARG A 77 -1.81 -4.44 -12.14
N ALA A 78 -1.81 -5.56 -12.86
CA ALA A 78 -1.29 -6.82 -12.33
C ALA A 78 0.23 -6.74 -12.04
N GLY A 79 0.98 -6.06 -12.91
CA GLY A 79 2.40 -5.74 -12.69
C GLY A 79 2.61 -4.89 -11.44
N CYS A 80 1.81 -3.82 -11.25
CA CYS A 80 1.85 -3.01 -10.04
C CYS A 80 1.52 -3.84 -8.78
N PHE A 81 0.52 -4.73 -8.84
CA PHE A 81 0.23 -5.62 -7.71
C PHE A 81 1.42 -6.50 -7.38
N ALA A 82 2.00 -7.19 -8.38
CA ALA A 82 3.11 -8.10 -8.17
C ALA A 82 4.34 -7.38 -7.58
N ALA A 83 4.67 -6.20 -8.12
CA ALA A 83 5.78 -5.38 -7.63
C ALA A 83 5.52 -4.87 -6.19
N GLY A 84 4.35 -4.29 -5.93
CA GLY A 84 3.99 -3.78 -4.60
C GLY A 84 3.87 -4.88 -3.55
N TRP A 85 3.33 -6.04 -3.92
CA TRP A 85 3.26 -7.22 -3.06
C TRP A 85 4.66 -7.78 -2.75
N THR A 86 5.56 -7.79 -3.74
CA THR A 86 6.95 -8.24 -3.53
C THR A 86 7.69 -7.28 -2.61
N ALA A 87 7.52 -5.96 -2.78
CA ALA A 87 8.08 -4.97 -1.87
C ALA A 87 7.54 -5.12 -0.44
N LEU A 88 6.24 -5.35 -0.29
CA LEU A 88 5.60 -5.62 1.00
C LEU A 88 6.16 -6.89 1.66
N ALA A 89 6.31 -7.98 0.89
CA ALA A 89 6.89 -9.23 1.37
C ALA A 89 8.37 -9.07 1.74
N ALA A 90 9.12 -8.30 0.96
CA ALA A 90 10.53 -8.02 1.24
C ALA A 90 10.70 -7.18 2.51
N ALA A 91 9.81 -6.23 2.79
CA ALA A 91 9.82 -5.49 4.04
C ALA A 91 9.51 -6.40 5.23
N LEU A 92 8.38 -7.12 5.19
CA LEU A 92 7.81 -7.80 6.36
C LEU A 92 8.24 -9.26 6.59
N ALA A 93 8.74 -9.95 5.57
CA ALA A 93 8.99 -11.39 5.64
C ALA A 93 10.44 -11.78 5.29
N SER A 94 11.29 -10.79 5.04
CA SER A 94 12.71 -11.01 4.75
C SER A 94 13.58 -10.80 5.99
N PRO A 95 14.86 -11.23 5.94
CA PRO A 95 15.83 -10.95 7.00
C PRO A 95 15.94 -9.47 7.33
N LEU A 96 15.55 -8.56 6.40
CA LEU A 96 15.50 -7.12 6.64
C LEU A 96 14.70 -6.78 7.90
N ALA A 97 13.61 -7.48 8.18
CA ALA A 97 12.79 -7.25 9.38
C ALA A 97 13.61 -7.50 10.68
N GLY A 98 14.35 -8.61 10.77
CA GLY A 98 15.19 -8.85 11.94
C GLY A 98 16.51 -8.05 11.95
N TRP A 99 16.90 -7.44 10.82
CA TRP A 99 17.97 -6.43 10.81
C TRP A 99 17.46 -5.03 11.19
N ALA A 100 16.20 -4.71 10.89
CA ALA A 100 15.54 -3.47 11.30
C ALA A 100 15.50 -3.34 12.83
N ASP A 101 15.33 -4.44 13.55
CA ASP A 101 15.43 -4.47 15.02
C ASP A 101 16.82 -4.07 15.57
N ARG A 102 17.87 -4.11 14.72
CA ARG A 102 19.27 -3.88 15.13
C ARG A 102 19.83 -2.52 14.71
N ALA A 103 19.16 -1.81 13.79
CA ALA A 103 19.59 -0.51 13.32
C ALA A 103 18.36 0.36 13.01
N PHE A 104 18.34 1.55 13.59
CA PHE A 104 17.28 2.53 13.41
C PHE A 104 17.17 2.97 11.94
N SER A 105 18.29 3.07 11.21
CA SER A 105 18.28 3.33 9.76
C SER A 105 17.61 2.22 8.95
N LEU A 106 17.86 0.94 9.28
CA LEU A 106 17.21 -0.20 8.61
C LEU A 106 15.72 -0.25 8.92
N HIS A 107 15.33 0.06 10.16
CA HIS A 107 13.93 0.21 10.54
C HIS A 107 13.22 1.34 9.77
N MET A 108 13.87 2.49 9.58
CA MET A 108 13.32 3.54 8.71
C MET A 108 13.23 3.11 7.25
N ILE A 109 14.22 2.37 6.72
CA ILE A 109 14.14 1.81 5.36
C ILE A 109 12.91 0.90 5.20
N GLU A 110 12.62 0.07 6.20
CA GLU A 110 11.43 -0.79 6.18
C GLU A 110 10.15 0.04 6.08
N HIS A 111 9.99 1.05 6.94
CA HIS A 111 8.86 1.97 6.88
C HIS A 111 8.75 2.67 5.51
N GLU A 112 9.87 3.18 4.98
CA GLU A 112 9.89 3.88 3.69
C GLU A 112 9.50 2.96 2.54
N VAL A 113 9.96 1.70 2.52
CA VAL A 113 9.55 0.71 1.51
C VAL A 113 8.05 0.44 1.61
N LEU A 114 7.50 0.31 2.81
CA LEU A 114 6.06 0.11 3.01
C LEU A 114 5.24 1.29 2.47
N MET A 115 5.63 2.52 2.80
CA MET A 115 4.83 3.72 2.53
C MET A 115 5.03 4.31 1.13
N THR A 116 6.25 4.28 0.60
CA THR A 116 6.60 4.96 -0.66
C THR A 116 6.73 4.02 -1.85
N VAL A 117 6.87 2.70 -1.63
CA VAL A 117 6.98 1.71 -2.70
C VAL A 117 5.78 0.78 -2.72
N ALA A 118 5.56 0.01 -1.65
CA ALA A 118 4.51 -1.01 -1.60
C ALA A 118 3.11 -0.39 -1.68
N ALA A 119 2.82 0.61 -0.84
CA ALA A 119 1.52 1.26 -0.78
C ALA A 119 1.04 1.88 -2.11
N PRO A 120 1.82 2.72 -2.83
CA PRO A 120 1.36 3.30 -4.10
C PRO A 120 1.13 2.26 -5.18
N LEU A 121 2.04 1.27 -5.30
CA LEU A 121 1.91 0.20 -6.29
C LEU A 121 0.66 -0.64 -6.03
N LEU A 122 0.38 -0.97 -4.76
CA LEU A 122 -0.82 -1.70 -4.38
C LEU A 122 -2.08 -0.85 -4.59
N ALA A 123 -2.07 0.45 -4.24
CA ALA A 123 -3.20 1.34 -4.50
C ALA A 123 -3.55 1.41 -6.00
N LEU A 124 -2.54 1.60 -6.87
CA LEU A 124 -2.70 1.68 -8.32
C LEU A 124 -3.21 0.37 -8.95
N SER A 125 -2.87 -0.78 -8.34
CA SER A 125 -3.30 -2.09 -8.82
C SER A 125 -4.82 -2.33 -8.71
N ARG A 126 -5.50 -1.58 -7.84
CA ARG A 126 -6.92 -1.77 -7.46
C ARG A 126 -7.19 -3.25 -7.08
N PRO A 127 -6.54 -3.76 -6.03
CA PRO A 127 -6.35 -5.18 -5.78
C PRO A 127 -7.67 -5.93 -5.57
N LEU A 128 -8.66 -5.24 -4.99
CA LEU A 128 -10.00 -5.78 -4.74
C LEU A 128 -10.69 -6.27 -6.03
N LEU A 129 -10.44 -5.62 -7.18
CA LEU A 129 -11.00 -6.05 -8.46
C LEU A 129 -10.51 -7.46 -8.84
N GLY A 130 -9.23 -7.76 -8.60
CA GLY A 130 -8.66 -9.09 -8.84
C GLY A 130 -9.09 -10.09 -7.77
N MET A 131 -8.95 -9.74 -6.49
CA MET A 131 -9.21 -10.63 -5.34
C MET A 131 -10.67 -11.10 -5.27
N LEU A 132 -11.65 -10.24 -5.57
CA LEU A 132 -13.06 -10.66 -5.60
C LEU A 132 -13.29 -11.78 -6.61
N TRP A 133 -12.55 -11.78 -7.71
CA TRP A 133 -12.58 -12.86 -8.70
C TRP A 133 -11.94 -14.15 -8.23
N ALA A 134 -11.53 -14.31 -6.96
CA ALA A 134 -11.24 -15.62 -6.35
C ALA A 134 -12.50 -16.33 -5.84
N PHE A 135 -13.54 -15.61 -5.40
CA PHE A 135 -14.72 -16.17 -4.73
C PHE A 135 -15.89 -16.53 -5.67
N PRO A 136 -16.78 -17.49 -5.38
CA PRO A 136 -17.97 -17.74 -6.21
C PRO A 136 -18.86 -16.50 -6.42
N LEU A 137 -19.71 -16.49 -7.45
CA LEU A 137 -20.54 -15.31 -7.80
C LEU A 137 -21.42 -14.83 -6.64
N ALA A 138 -22.01 -15.76 -5.88
CA ALA A 138 -22.83 -15.43 -4.72
C ALA A 138 -22.04 -14.65 -3.66
N SER A 139 -20.87 -15.16 -3.27
CA SER A 139 -19.97 -14.49 -2.33
C SER A 139 -19.46 -13.15 -2.84
N ARG A 140 -19.16 -13.02 -4.14
CA ARG A 140 -18.78 -11.73 -4.74
C ARG A 140 -19.87 -10.69 -4.62
N ARG A 141 -21.12 -11.06 -4.91
CA ARG A 141 -22.27 -10.15 -4.79
C ARG A 141 -22.54 -9.76 -3.34
N ALA A 142 -22.43 -10.72 -2.41
CA ALA A 142 -22.57 -10.45 -0.99
C ALA A 142 -21.49 -9.48 -0.48
N LEU A 143 -20.21 -9.76 -0.77
CA LEU A 143 -19.09 -8.89 -0.41
C LEU A 143 -19.20 -7.50 -1.05
N GLY A 144 -19.60 -7.43 -2.32
CA GLY A 144 -19.87 -6.17 -3.00
C GLY A 144 -21.00 -5.39 -2.33
N GLY A 145 -22.10 -6.05 -1.98
CA GLY A 145 -23.24 -5.46 -1.28
C GLY A 145 -22.86 -4.88 0.09
N VAL A 146 -22.08 -5.62 0.88
CA VAL A 146 -21.55 -5.17 2.17
C VAL A 146 -20.62 -3.97 1.99
N ALA A 147 -19.71 -4.01 1.03
CA ALA A 147 -18.79 -2.90 0.75
C ALA A 147 -19.54 -1.61 0.31
N THR A 148 -20.73 -1.76 -0.27
CA THR A 148 -21.61 -0.64 -0.66
C THR A 148 -22.66 -0.28 0.38
N ALA A 149 -22.68 -0.93 1.56
CA ALA A 149 -23.62 -0.61 2.62
C ALA A 149 -23.36 0.82 3.15
N GLY A 150 -24.42 1.59 3.42
CA GLY A 150 -24.34 3.02 3.72
C GLY A 150 -23.23 3.44 4.69
N PRO A 151 -23.12 2.85 5.91
CA PRO A 151 -22.09 3.22 6.87
C PRO A 151 -20.66 2.89 6.39
N LEU A 152 -20.45 1.73 5.77
CA LEU A 152 -19.14 1.32 5.27
C LEU A 152 -18.72 2.14 4.06
N ALA A 153 -19.66 2.42 3.15
CA ALA A 153 -19.43 3.29 2.01
C ALA A 153 -19.11 4.73 2.44
N ALA A 154 -19.79 5.25 3.47
CA ALA A 154 -19.52 6.56 4.05
C ALA A 154 -18.14 6.60 4.73
N ALA A 155 -17.81 5.59 5.55
CA ALA A 155 -16.50 5.47 6.18
C ALA A 155 -15.38 5.39 5.12
N TRP A 156 -15.56 4.57 4.09
CA TRP A 156 -14.60 4.47 2.98
C TRP A 156 -14.49 5.78 2.19
N ALA A 157 -15.60 6.48 1.95
CA ALA A 157 -15.58 7.77 1.27
C ALA A 157 -14.82 8.83 2.09
N PHE A 158 -15.00 8.85 3.41
CA PHE A 158 -14.24 9.70 4.33
C PHE A 158 -12.75 9.33 4.36
N LEU A 159 -12.42 8.06 4.58
CA LEU A 159 -11.03 7.58 4.67
C LEU A 159 -10.25 7.74 3.35
N THR A 160 -10.94 7.79 2.22
CA THR A 160 -10.34 8.02 0.89
C THR A 160 -10.56 9.43 0.37
N ASP A 161 -11.00 10.36 1.23
CA ASP A 161 -10.91 11.79 0.96
C ASP A 161 -9.44 12.24 1.09
N PRO A 162 -8.90 13.02 0.13
CA PRO A 162 -7.49 13.41 0.16
C PRO A 162 -7.05 14.16 1.42
N LEU A 163 -7.88 15.03 1.99
CA LEU A 163 -7.55 15.74 3.23
C LEU A 163 -7.50 14.75 4.39
N ALA A 164 -8.55 13.93 4.56
CA ALA A 164 -8.62 12.96 5.64
C ALA A 164 -7.46 11.95 5.56
N ALA A 165 -7.17 11.41 4.38
CA ALA A 165 -6.09 10.46 4.18
C ALA A 165 -4.71 11.09 4.46
N THR A 166 -4.49 12.34 4.03
CA THR A 166 -3.24 13.07 4.32
C THR A 166 -3.09 13.33 5.82
N VAL A 167 -4.15 13.78 6.50
CA VAL A 167 -4.12 14.03 7.95
C VAL A 167 -3.88 12.74 8.73
N LEU A 168 -4.55 11.65 8.36
CA LEU A 168 -4.35 10.34 9.00
C LEU A 168 -2.92 9.83 8.81
N HIS A 169 -2.37 9.97 7.61
CA HIS A 169 -1.01 9.55 7.32
C HIS A 169 0.03 10.40 8.07
N GLY A 170 -0.13 11.72 8.07
CA GLY A 170 0.70 12.63 8.86
C GLY A 170 0.60 12.33 10.35
N ALA A 171 -0.60 12.14 10.89
CA ALA A 171 -0.81 11.79 12.29
C ALA A 171 -0.13 10.48 12.66
N ALA A 172 -0.25 9.43 11.84
CA ALA A 172 0.42 8.17 12.07
C ALA A 172 1.95 8.38 12.18
N LEU A 173 2.55 9.06 11.19
CA LEU A 173 3.98 9.35 11.17
C LEU A 173 4.44 10.11 12.42
N TRP A 174 3.80 11.22 12.75
CA TRP A 174 4.21 12.06 13.88
C TRP A 174 4.00 11.37 15.23
N LEU A 175 2.90 10.64 15.41
CA LEU A 175 2.64 9.92 16.66
C LEU A 175 3.68 8.83 16.90
N TRP A 176 3.95 7.99 15.91
CA TRP A 176 4.90 6.88 16.09
C TRP A 176 6.36 7.32 16.19
N HIS A 177 6.69 8.54 15.77
CA HIS A 177 8.01 9.12 15.98
C HIS A 177 8.14 9.86 17.33
N MET A 178 7.08 9.95 18.14
CA MET A 178 7.23 10.39 19.53
C MET A 178 8.07 9.37 20.31
N PRO A 179 9.10 9.78 21.07
CA PRO A 179 10.01 8.85 21.76
C PRO A 179 9.33 7.79 22.62
N SER A 180 8.24 8.14 23.31
CA SER A 180 7.48 7.22 24.16
C SER A 180 6.75 6.13 23.35
N LEU A 181 6.07 6.51 22.26
CA LEU A 181 5.35 5.57 21.39
C LEU A 181 6.32 4.72 20.57
N PHE A 182 7.42 5.31 20.12
CA PHE A 182 8.48 4.59 19.43
C PHE A 182 9.10 3.51 20.33
N THR A 183 9.48 3.86 21.56
CA THR A 183 10.04 2.91 22.52
C THR A 183 9.04 1.81 22.88
N MET A 184 7.75 2.15 23.00
CA MET A 184 6.67 1.20 23.23
C MET A 184 6.53 0.20 22.07
N ALA A 185 6.65 0.67 20.83
CA ALA A 185 6.60 -0.20 19.66
C ALA A 185 7.78 -1.18 19.63
N LEU A 186 9.01 -0.70 19.84
CA LEU A 186 10.20 -1.57 19.88
C LEU A 186 10.17 -2.58 21.04
N GLY A 187 9.52 -2.23 22.16
CA GLY A 187 9.40 -3.12 23.31
C GLY A 187 8.32 -4.19 23.19
N SER A 188 7.50 -4.18 22.13
CA SER A 188 6.35 -5.08 22.03
C SER A 188 5.97 -5.43 20.58
N PRO A 189 5.97 -6.73 20.20
CA PRO A 189 5.59 -7.17 18.85
C PRO A 189 4.19 -6.69 18.42
N VAL A 190 3.26 -6.54 19.37
CA VAL A 190 1.89 -6.09 19.08
C VAL A 190 1.86 -4.61 18.74
N TRP A 191 2.60 -3.78 19.48
CA TRP A 191 2.67 -2.35 19.20
C TRP A 191 3.49 -2.06 17.94
N HIS A 192 4.56 -2.83 17.70
CA HIS A 192 5.31 -2.81 16.45
C HIS A 192 4.42 -3.16 15.23
N ALA A 193 3.65 -4.25 15.34
CA ALA A 193 2.68 -4.63 14.32
C ALA A 193 1.65 -3.53 14.04
N LEU A 194 1.15 -2.86 15.09
CA LEU A 194 0.20 -1.77 14.96
C LEU A 194 0.83 -0.53 14.29
N GLN A 195 2.09 -0.23 14.60
CA GLN A 195 2.85 0.82 13.93
C GLN A 195 2.94 0.53 12.43
N HIS A 196 3.46 -0.63 12.03
CA HIS A 196 3.57 -1.03 10.62
C HIS A 196 2.21 -1.03 9.92
N ALA A 197 1.18 -1.57 10.55
CA ALA A 197 -0.18 -1.59 10.01
C ALA A 197 -0.74 -0.18 9.81
N SER A 198 -0.47 0.75 10.74
CA SER A 198 -0.93 2.14 10.63
C SER A 198 -0.18 2.90 9.52
N PHE A 199 1.13 2.73 9.39
CA PHE A 199 1.92 3.32 8.32
C PHE A 199 1.50 2.82 6.95
N PHE A 200 1.47 1.50 6.78
CA PHE A 200 1.06 0.89 5.52
C PHE A 200 -0.40 1.22 5.18
N GLY A 201 -1.32 1.08 6.15
CA GLY A 201 -2.75 1.33 5.95
C GLY A 201 -3.05 2.78 5.57
N THR A 202 -2.48 3.74 6.31
CA THR A 202 -2.69 5.16 5.99
C THR A 202 -2.01 5.57 4.69
N ALA A 203 -0.83 5.03 4.37
CA ALA A 203 -0.18 5.26 3.08
C ALA A 203 -1.02 4.72 1.92
N VAL A 204 -1.58 3.51 2.03
CA VAL A 204 -2.50 2.96 1.02
C VAL A 204 -3.71 3.87 0.83
N LEU A 205 -4.32 4.36 1.91
CA LEU A 205 -5.45 5.30 1.84
C LEU A 205 -5.06 6.61 1.16
N PHE A 206 -3.89 7.15 1.50
CA PHE A 206 -3.34 8.36 0.89
C PHE A 206 -3.16 8.17 -0.61
N TRP A 207 -2.37 7.20 -1.04
CA TRP A 207 -2.14 6.95 -2.47
C TRP A 207 -3.42 6.58 -3.22
N TRP A 208 -4.34 5.87 -2.59
CA TRP A 208 -5.66 5.59 -3.15
C TRP A 208 -6.48 6.85 -3.38
N SER A 209 -6.47 7.79 -2.42
CA SER A 209 -7.18 9.06 -2.52
C SER A 209 -6.71 9.90 -3.72
N LEU A 210 -5.40 9.84 -4.03
CA LEU A 210 -4.78 10.56 -5.15
C LEU A 210 -5.02 9.86 -6.49
N ALA A 211 -5.04 8.52 -6.50
CA ALA A 211 -5.30 7.71 -7.69
C ALA A 211 -6.80 7.63 -8.07
N LYS A 212 -7.69 8.18 -7.24
CA LYS A 212 -9.15 8.12 -7.45
C LYS A 212 -9.57 8.98 -8.64
N GLU A 213 -10.12 8.32 -9.66
CA GLU A 213 -10.78 9.01 -10.78
C GLU A 213 -12.11 9.60 -10.29
N ARG A 214 -12.25 10.94 -10.33
CA ARG A 214 -13.49 11.64 -9.97
C ARG A 214 -14.25 11.94 -11.25
N LEU A 215 -15.49 11.44 -11.38
CA LEU A 215 -16.36 11.63 -12.56
C LEU A 215 -15.75 11.09 -13.87
N GLY A 216 -15.01 9.98 -13.80
CA GLY A 216 -14.35 9.38 -14.97
C GLY A 216 -13.12 10.17 -15.46
N ARG A 217 -12.64 11.13 -14.66
CA ARG A 217 -11.45 11.93 -14.97
C ARG A 217 -10.47 11.92 -13.79
N PRO A 218 -9.18 11.81 -14.05
CA PRO A 218 -8.16 11.98 -13.02
C PRO A 218 -8.11 13.44 -12.54
N ASP A 219 -8.12 13.64 -11.23
CA ASP A 219 -8.12 14.95 -10.57
C ASP A 219 -6.69 15.32 -10.12
N TYR A 220 -5.86 15.71 -11.10
CA TYR A 220 -4.42 15.85 -10.90
C TYR A 220 -4.02 17.06 -10.04
N GLY A 221 -4.82 18.13 -10.01
CA GLY A 221 -4.51 19.36 -9.26
C GLY A 221 -4.41 19.13 -7.76
N PRO A 222 -5.48 18.62 -7.11
CA PRO A 222 -5.44 18.20 -5.71
C PRO A 222 -4.35 17.16 -5.44
N ALA A 223 -4.09 16.24 -6.38
CA ALA A 223 -3.06 15.23 -6.19
C ALA A 223 -1.67 15.84 -6.01
N VAL A 224 -1.29 16.81 -6.86
CA VAL A 224 -0.02 17.54 -6.74
C VAL A 224 0.08 18.29 -5.41
N PHE A 225 -1.00 18.97 -5.01
CA PHE A 225 -1.04 19.70 -3.75
C PHE A 225 -0.83 18.79 -2.53
N TRP A 226 -1.55 17.67 -2.45
CA TRP A 226 -1.42 16.75 -1.31
C TRP A 226 -0.08 16.02 -1.29
N LEU A 227 0.50 15.69 -2.45
CA LEU A 227 1.87 15.18 -2.52
C LEU A 227 2.89 16.17 -1.98
N PHE A 228 2.74 17.46 -2.32
CA PHE A 228 3.58 18.52 -1.79
C PHE A 228 3.43 18.67 -0.26
N VAL A 229 2.19 18.74 0.24
CA VAL A 229 1.93 18.83 1.69
C VAL A 229 2.52 17.63 2.44
N THR A 230 2.34 16.42 1.91
CA THR A 230 2.92 15.22 2.51
C THR A 230 4.44 15.23 2.50
N SER A 231 5.04 15.62 1.38
CA SER A 231 6.50 15.79 1.28
C SER A 231 7.04 16.82 2.27
N LEU A 232 6.30 17.90 2.57
CA LEU A 232 6.72 18.90 3.54
C LEU A 232 6.77 18.35 4.97
N HIS A 233 5.69 17.75 5.46
CA HIS A 233 5.65 17.31 6.86
C HIS A 233 6.53 16.09 7.12
N THR A 234 6.66 15.18 6.15
CA THR A 234 7.58 14.03 6.24
C THR A 234 9.04 14.48 6.14
N GLY A 235 9.33 15.41 5.23
CA GLY A 235 10.66 16.01 5.11
C GLY A 235 11.07 16.77 6.36
N PHE A 236 10.16 17.52 6.96
CA PHE A 236 10.43 18.21 8.23
C PHE A 236 10.78 17.24 9.35
N LEU A 237 10.04 16.13 9.48
CA LEU A 237 10.33 15.08 10.46
C LEU A 237 11.71 14.43 10.22
N GLY A 238 12.05 14.12 8.96
CA GLY A 238 13.37 13.58 8.61
C GLY A 238 14.51 14.56 8.88
N VAL A 239 14.33 15.85 8.60
CA VAL A 239 15.33 16.90 8.91
C VAL A 239 15.57 17.02 10.42
N LEU A 240 14.51 16.97 11.22
CA LEU A 240 14.62 17.01 12.68
C LEU A 240 15.47 15.85 13.23
N LEU A 241 15.29 14.64 12.70
CA LEU A 241 16.12 13.48 13.06
C LEU A 241 17.56 13.59 12.56
N THR A 242 17.73 14.06 11.32
CA THR A 242 19.04 14.23 10.67
C THR A 242 19.92 15.23 11.40
N LEU A 243 19.32 16.30 11.92
CA LEU A 243 20.03 17.41 12.57
C LEU A 243 19.97 17.34 14.09
N ALA A 244 19.49 16.23 14.66
CA ALA A 244 19.41 16.06 16.10
C ALA A 244 20.82 16.09 16.73
N PRO A 245 21.03 16.85 17.82
CA PRO A 245 22.33 16.92 18.51
C PRO A 245 22.55 15.78 19.50
N SER A 246 21.51 15.02 19.82
CA SER A 246 21.53 13.90 20.77
C SER A 246 20.56 12.80 20.33
N PRO A 247 20.80 11.54 20.71
CA PRO A 247 19.89 10.46 20.37
C PRO A 247 18.54 10.66 21.07
N TRP A 248 17.45 10.58 20.30
CA TRP A 248 16.07 10.70 20.78
C TRP A 248 15.49 9.34 21.16
N TYR A 249 16.12 8.25 20.70
CA TYR A 249 15.68 6.86 20.93
C TYR A 249 16.79 6.03 21.61
N PRO A 250 17.04 6.22 22.91
CA PRO A 250 18.13 5.56 23.65
C PRO A 250 17.97 4.04 23.78
N SER A 251 16.77 3.49 23.56
CA SER A 251 16.50 2.05 23.68
C SER A 251 17.29 1.18 22.68
N GLN A 252 17.83 1.80 21.62
CA GLN A 252 18.73 1.15 20.65
C GLN A 252 20.21 1.14 21.11
N GLU A 253 20.56 1.69 22.28
CA GLU A 253 21.94 1.70 22.81
C GLU A 253 22.46 0.29 23.18
N GLY A 254 21.57 -0.68 23.38
CA GLY A 254 21.92 -2.05 23.76
C GLY A 254 22.03 -3.05 22.59
N SER A 255 21.54 -2.69 21.41
CA SER A 255 21.67 -3.50 20.19
C SER A 255 22.99 -3.14 19.51
N ALA A 256 23.86 -4.13 19.30
CA ALA A 256 25.09 -3.90 18.53
C ALA A 256 24.70 -3.57 17.08
N ASN A 257 24.71 -2.29 16.73
CA ASN A 257 24.45 -1.85 15.36
C ASN A 257 25.41 -2.59 14.42
N PRO A 258 24.90 -3.29 13.39
CA PRO A 258 25.71 -4.18 12.55
C PRO A 258 26.79 -3.45 11.73
N PHE A 259 26.68 -2.12 11.61
CA PHE A 259 27.61 -1.28 10.87
C PHE A 259 28.60 -0.53 11.79
N GLY A 260 28.55 -0.76 13.10
CA GLY A 260 29.44 -0.09 14.07
C GLY A 260 29.14 1.41 14.27
N LEU A 261 27.96 1.87 13.87
CA LEU A 261 27.52 3.25 14.03
C LEU A 261 27.12 3.53 15.49
N SER A 262 27.40 4.74 15.97
CA SER A 262 26.81 5.21 17.23
C SER A 262 25.29 5.40 17.06
N PRO A 263 24.51 5.32 18.15
CA PRO A 263 23.06 5.54 18.12
C PRO A 263 22.67 6.90 17.51
N LEU A 264 23.47 7.93 17.73
CA LEU A 264 23.25 9.25 17.13
C LEU A 264 23.48 9.24 15.61
N GLU A 265 24.59 8.67 15.15
CA GLU A 265 24.89 8.57 13.70
C GLU A 265 23.83 7.75 12.97
N ASP A 266 23.41 6.62 13.54
CA ASP A 266 22.36 5.77 12.96
C ASP A 266 21.01 6.52 12.88
N GLN A 267 20.65 7.29 13.91
CA GLN A 267 19.46 8.16 13.89
C GLN A 267 19.54 9.24 12.81
N GLN A 268 20.70 9.88 12.65
CA GLN A 268 20.87 10.93 11.66
C GLN A 268 20.79 10.37 10.23
N ILE A 269 21.38 9.20 9.98
CA ILE A 269 21.28 8.48 8.70
C ILE A 269 19.83 8.09 8.42
N ALA A 270 19.12 7.60 9.43
CA ALA A 270 17.72 7.24 9.29
C ALA A 270 16.83 8.46 8.98
N GLY A 271 17.10 9.61 9.61
CA GLY A 271 16.51 10.89 9.24
C GLY A 271 16.76 11.23 7.77
N LEU A 272 18.00 11.07 7.29
CA LEU A 272 18.38 11.32 5.90
C LEU A 272 17.62 10.41 4.93
N VAL A 273 17.50 9.12 5.25
CA VAL A 273 16.72 8.14 4.49
C VAL A 273 15.24 8.53 4.43
N MET A 274 14.70 9.03 5.54
CA MET A 274 13.28 9.41 5.65
C MET A 274 12.91 10.58 4.75
N TRP A 275 13.78 11.60 4.56
CA TRP A 275 13.41 12.77 3.76
C TRP A 275 13.94 12.77 2.32
N ALA A 276 15.17 12.30 2.08
CA ALA A 276 15.78 12.44 0.76
C ALA A 276 15.21 11.41 -0.25
N PRO A 277 15.35 10.09 -0.06
CA PRO A 277 14.68 9.08 -0.89
C PRO A 277 13.16 9.25 -1.00
N ALA A 278 12.46 9.44 0.13
CA ALA A 278 11.01 9.60 0.12
C ALA A 278 10.58 10.86 -0.62
N GLY A 279 11.31 11.97 -0.41
CA GLY A 279 11.11 13.23 -1.12
C GLY A 279 11.22 13.07 -2.64
N LEU A 280 12.17 12.26 -3.12
CA LEU A 280 12.29 11.95 -4.56
C LEU A 280 11.07 11.19 -5.08
N VAL A 281 10.51 10.25 -4.31
CA VAL A 281 9.30 9.52 -4.70
C VAL A 281 8.09 10.46 -4.78
N TYR A 282 7.86 11.27 -3.74
CA TYR A 282 6.75 12.24 -3.74
C TYR A 282 6.90 13.29 -4.85
N ALA A 283 8.11 13.82 -5.05
CA ALA A 283 8.40 14.77 -6.12
C ALA A 283 8.19 14.13 -7.51
N GLY A 284 8.69 12.91 -7.73
CA GLY A 284 8.49 12.18 -8.99
C GLY A 284 7.01 11.92 -9.28
N ALA A 285 6.23 11.53 -8.26
CA ALA A 285 4.79 11.35 -8.39
C ALA A 285 4.07 12.67 -8.69
N ALA A 286 4.47 13.78 -8.04
CA ALA A 286 3.89 15.10 -8.26
C ALA A 286 4.20 15.62 -9.68
N LEU A 287 5.43 15.45 -10.16
CA LEU A 287 5.83 15.80 -11.52
C LEU A 287 5.08 14.97 -12.57
N LEU A 288 4.91 13.67 -12.33
CA LEU A 288 4.09 12.81 -13.19
C LEU A 288 2.64 13.29 -13.24
N ALA A 289 2.02 13.55 -12.09
CA ALA A 289 0.65 14.06 -12.02
C ALA A 289 0.51 15.41 -12.72
N LEU A 290 1.47 16.32 -12.53
CA LEU A 290 1.52 17.62 -13.20
C LEU A 290 1.66 17.49 -14.72
N GLY A 291 2.56 16.61 -15.19
CA GLY A 291 2.74 16.35 -16.62
C GLY A 291 1.48 15.80 -17.28
N LEU A 292 0.80 14.85 -16.62
CA LEU A 292 -0.49 14.33 -17.06
C LEU A 292 -1.59 15.39 -17.05
N TRP A 293 -1.57 16.31 -16.07
CA TRP A 293 -2.52 17.42 -15.98
C TRP A 293 -2.38 18.41 -17.14
N VAL A 294 -1.15 18.80 -17.45
CA VAL A 294 -0.83 19.71 -18.57
C VAL A 294 -1.22 19.06 -19.90
N GLY A 295 -0.84 17.80 -20.13
CA GLY A 295 -1.18 17.07 -21.35
C GLY A 295 -2.69 16.91 -21.56
N ALA A 296 -3.44 16.59 -20.50
CA ALA A 296 -4.89 16.51 -20.57
C ALA A 296 -5.57 17.86 -20.83
N SER A 297 -4.93 18.97 -20.45
CA SER A 297 -5.46 20.33 -20.64
C SER A 297 -5.18 20.86 -22.05
N GLY A 298 -4.01 20.55 -22.62
CA GLY A 298 -3.66 20.93 -24.00
C GLY A 298 -4.57 20.30 -25.06
N GLY A 299 -4.95 19.03 -24.92
CA GLY A 299 -5.85 18.34 -25.86
C GLY A 299 -7.29 18.90 -25.92
N ARG A 300 -7.71 19.64 -24.89
CA ARG A 300 -9.03 20.31 -24.83
C ARG A 300 -9.07 21.61 -25.64
N ALA A 301 -7.95 22.33 -25.71
CA ALA A 301 -7.87 23.58 -26.48
C ALA A 301 -7.89 23.32 -27.99
N THR A 302 -7.28 22.22 -28.46
CA THR A 302 -7.24 21.84 -29.87
C THR A 302 -8.57 21.32 -30.41
N THR A 303 -9.41 20.68 -29.60
CA THR A 303 -10.74 20.19 -30.03
C THR A 303 -11.81 21.29 -30.03
N ALA A 304 -11.69 22.30 -29.17
CA ALA A 304 -12.59 23.45 -29.15
C ALA A 304 -12.32 24.47 -30.28
N ALA A 305 -11.14 24.41 -30.91
CA ALA A 305 -10.69 25.35 -31.93
C ALA A 305 -11.01 24.94 -33.38
N SER A 306 -11.97 24.03 -33.62
CA SER A 306 -12.43 23.69 -34.97
C SER A 306 -13.82 24.29 -35.25
N PRO A 307 -13.94 25.59 -35.56
CA PRO A 307 -15.20 26.17 -36.00
C PRO A 307 -15.46 25.81 -37.47
N ILE A 308 -16.57 25.08 -37.68
CA ILE A 308 -17.49 25.13 -38.82
C ILE A 308 -16.90 25.65 -40.14
N GLY A 309 -16.47 24.70 -40.97
CA GLY A 309 -16.12 24.92 -42.38
C GLY A 309 -16.87 23.96 -43.30
N GLN A 310 -18.20 23.95 -43.25
CA GLN A 310 -19.09 23.39 -44.29
C GLN A 310 -20.36 24.25 -44.24
N GLY A 311 -20.76 25.00 -45.25
CA GLY A 311 -20.78 24.69 -46.67
C GLY A 311 -22.21 24.98 -47.10
N GLY A 312 -22.45 26.21 -47.54
CA GLY A 312 -23.77 26.65 -47.95
C GLY A 312 -24.31 25.80 -49.10
N ARG A 313 -25.54 25.29 -48.94
CA ARG A 313 -26.42 24.95 -50.06
C ARG A 313 -27.84 25.39 -49.74
N HIS A 314 -28.20 26.53 -50.33
CA HIS A 314 -29.58 26.92 -50.57
C HIS A 314 -30.27 25.81 -51.37
N VAL A 315 -31.41 25.32 -50.88
CA VAL A 315 -32.37 24.55 -51.66
C VAL A 315 -33.57 25.46 -51.88
N PRO A 316 -33.92 25.85 -53.12
CA PRO A 316 -35.17 26.54 -53.39
C PRO A 316 -36.33 25.54 -53.39
N LEU A 317 -37.38 25.85 -52.65
CA LEU A 317 -38.67 25.17 -52.75
C LEU A 317 -39.34 25.58 -54.06
N ALA A 318 -39.53 24.62 -54.96
CA ALA A 318 -40.45 24.75 -56.09
C ALA A 318 -41.76 24.01 -55.78
N ARG A 319 -42.84 24.63 -56.25
CA ARG A 319 -44.26 24.31 -56.07
C ARG A 319 -44.66 22.93 -56.61
#